data_AF-A0A975FT39-F1
#
_entry.id   AF-A0A975FT39-F1
#
_cell.length_a   1.000
_cell.length_b   1.000
_cell.length_c   1.000
_cell.angle_alpha   90.00
_cell.angle_beta   90.00
_cell.angle_gamma   90.00
#
_symmetry.space_group_name_H-M   'P 1'
#
loop_
_entity.id
_entity.type
_entity.pdbx_description
1 polymer ?
#
loop_
_entity_poly.entity_id
_entity_poly.type
_entity_poly.pdbx_seq_one_letter_code
_entity_poly.pdbx_strand_id
1 'polypeptide(L)'
;MKFFKALFRFYINSSIHVALAVVALLVFTCLQFKITFDYGLKSFVFFGSVTGYNFVKYAPVAKLHHRSLTNQLRQIQIFSFCCFLGLCVSAFFVNYKVLFVCGVLGLLTLLYAIPIQNKNLRETSVLKVFIIALIWATVSFVLPFLQENALANNINSMWWFNYTERFIWILLLMIPFEIRDVRFDETYLKTLVSIFGIPKIKMISVLVLIALATHKYFGNSYQHNLTYIIIYMSLTGFILASKKVQKPYFASFWVEALPIFWVITWYLFNVSSI
;
A
#
# COMPACT_ATOMS: atom_id res chain seq x y z
N MET A 1 7.59 -24.36 -17.47
CA MET A 1 6.30 -23.66 -17.18
C MET A 1 5.78 -23.81 -15.74
N LYS A 2 5.79 -25.01 -15.13
CA LYS A 2 5.30 -25.21 -13.74
C LYS A 2 6.13 -24.45 -12.68
N PHE A 3 7.45 -24.42 -12.84
CA PHE A 3 8.38 -23.71 -11.95
C PHE A 3 8.11 -22.19 -11.90
N PHE A 4 8.08 -21.51 -13.05
CA PHE A 4 7.77 -20.07 -13.12
C PHE A 4 6.40 -19.72 -12.52
N LYS A 5 5.37 -20.54 -12.75
CA LYS A 5 4.06 -20.35 -12.12
C LYS A 5 4.11 -20.51 -10.59
N ALA A 6 4.93 -21.43 -10.08
CA ALA A 6 5.13 -21.61 -8.65
C ALA A 6 5.89 -20.43 -8.02
N LEU A 7 6.94 -19.94 -8.68
CA LEU A 7 7.70 -18.78 -8.23
C LEU A 7 6.86 -17.51 -8.23
N PHE A 8 6.06 -17.28 -9.28
CA PHE A 8 5.13 -16.15 -9.34
C PHE A 8 4.05 -16.23 -8.24
N ARG A 9 3.48 -17.42 -8.00
CA ARG A 9 2.56 -17.62 -6.88
C ARG A 9 3.20 -17.34 -5.54
N PHE A 10 4.45 -17.79 -5.35
CA PHE A 10 5.20 -17.49 -4.14
C PHE A 10 5.38 -15.99 -3.97
N TYR A 11 5.86 -15.28 -5.00
CA TYR A 11 6.06 -13.84 -5.02
C TYR A 11 4.83 -13.02 -4.58
N ILE A 12 3.65 -13.37 -5.09
CA ILE A 12 2.39 -12.73 -4.68
C ILE A 12 1.97 -13.17 -3.28
N ASN A 13 2.05 -14.47 -2.98
CA ASN A 13 1.54 -14.99 -1.72
C ASN A 13 2.39 -14.63 -0.50
N SER A 14 3.69 -14.42 -0.67
CA SER A 14 4.62 -13.97 0.38
C SER A 14 4.68 -12.45 0.53
N SER A 15 3.77 -11.72 -0.13
CA SER A 15 3.63 -10.25 -0.02
C SER A 15 4.85 -9.45 -0.52
N ILE A 16 5.73 -10.05 -1.31
CA ILE A 16 6.89 -9.35 -1.91
C ILE A 16 6.43 -8.25 -2.85
N HIS A 17 5.42 -8.54 -3.69
CA HIS A 17 4.88 -7.57 -4.64
C HIS A 17 4.39 -6.30 -3.95
N VAL A 18 3.59 -6.48 -2.89
CA VAL A 18 3.05 -5.38 -2.10
C VAL A 18 4.15 -4.59 -1.41
N ALA A 19 5.14 -5.26 -0.82
CA ALA A 19 6.27 -4.59 -0.19
C ALA A 19 7.07 -3.72 -1.19
N LEU A 20 7.29 -4.22 -2.41
CA LEU A 20 7.89 -3.44 -3.48
C LEU A 20 7.03 -2.24 -3.88
N ALA A 21 5.71 -2.38 -3.90
CA ALA A 21 4.80 -1.28 -4.18
C ALA A 21 4.88 -0.16 -3.11
N VAL A 22 4.95 -0.52 -1.82
CA VAL A 22 5.12 0.45 -0.72
C VAL A 22 6.47 1.17 -0.82
N VAL A 23 7.56 0.42 -1.07
CA VAL A 23 8.89 1.00 -1.28
C VAL A 23 8.91 1.89 -2.52
N ALA A 24 8.20 1.54 -3.59
CA ALA A 24 8.09 2.38 -4.76
C ALA A 24 7.42 3.73 -4.43
N LEU A 25 6.33 3.76 -3.66
CA LEU A 25 5.75 5.03 -3.22
C LEU A 25 6.72 5.86 -2.36
N LEU A 26 7.53 5.18 -1.52
CA LEU A 26 8.57 5.84 -0.74
C LEU A 26 9.62 6.49 -1.65
N VAL A 27 10.12 5.74 -2.62
CA VAL A 27 11.07 6.22 -3.64
C VAL A 27 10.47 7.38 -4.44
N PHE A 28 9.19 7.32 -4.77
CA PHE A 28 8.49 8.40 -5.44
C PHE A 28 8.51 9.69 -4.60
N THR A 29 8.25 9.62 -3.29
CA THR A 29 8.35 10.78 -2.40
C THR A 29 9.77 11.34 -2.37
N CYS A 30 10.79 10.47 -2.29
CA CYS A 30 12.18 10.91 -2.36
C CYS A 30 12.49 11.66 -3.66
N LEU A 31 12.01 11.15 -4.80
CA LEU A 31 12.18 11.79 -6.09
C LEU A 31 11.44 13.14 -6.18
N GLN A 32 10.19 13.18 -5.73
CA GLN A 32 9.34 14.36 -5.80
C GLN A 32 9.89 15.53 -4.97
N PHE A 33 10.41 15.24 -3.77
CA PHE A 33 10.91 16.24 -2.83
C PHE A 33 12.44 16.35 -2.81
N LYS A 34 13.13 15.66 -3.73
CA LYS A 34 14.60 15.61 -3.82
C LYS A 34 15.29 15.20 -2.49
N ILE A 35 14.64 14.30 -1.75
CA ILE A 35 15.18 13.70 -0.51
C ILE A 35 16.16 12.60 -0.90
N THR A 36 17.22 12.46 -0.12
CA THR A 36 18.25 11.45 -0.33
C THR A 36 17.71 10.02 -0.26
N PHE A 37 18.31 9.15 -1.06
CA PHE A 37 17.94 7.74 -1.11
C PHE A 37 18.65 6.94 -0.01
N ASP A 38 17.98 6.74 1.11
CA ASP A 38 18.51 5.91 2.20
C ASP A 38 18.19 4.41 1.98
N TYR A 39 19.23 3.59 1.80
CA TYR A 39 19.08 2.14 1.62
C TYR A 39 18.61 1.42 2.90
N GLY A 40 18.97 1.93 4.08
CA GLY A 40 18.51 1.42 5.37
C GLY A 40 16.99 1.57 5.50
N LEU A 41 16.46 2.76 5.21
CA LEU A 41 15.03 3.04 5.23
C LEU A 41 14.26 2.19 4.22
N LYS A 42 14.75 2.08 2.97
CA LYS A 42 14.11 1.24 1.94
C LYS A 42 14.05 -0.22 2.37
N SER A 43 15.15 -0.74 2.93
CA SER A 43 15.23 -2.11 3.45
C SER A 43 14.27 -2.31 4.62
N PHE A 44 14.23 -1.36 5.55
CA PHE A 44 13.33 -1.39 6.70
C PHE A 44 11.85 -1.41 6.28
N VAL A 45 11.47 -0.54 5.35
CA VAL A 45 10.11 -0.49 4.82
C VAL A 45 9.75 -1.76 4.03
N PHE A 46 10.68 -2.30 3.24
CA PHE A 46 10.48 -3.56 2.53
C PHE A 46 10.21 -4.72 3.51
N PHE A 47 11.15 -4.97 4.43
CA PHE A 47 11.05 -6.07 5.37
C PHE A 47 9.85 -5.90 6.31
N GLY A 48 9.60 -4.67 6.79
CA GLY A 48 8.47 -4.36 7.66
C GLY A 48 7.13 -4.60 6.96
N SER A 49 7.02 -4.23 5.69
CA SER A 49 5.83 -4.50 4.88
C SER A 49 5.61 -6.01 4.73
N VAL A 50 6.64 -6.78 4.35
CA VAL A 50 6.52 -8.25 4.23
C VAL A 50 6.09 -8.87 5.56
N THR A 51 6.76 -8.52 6.66
CA THR A 51 6.45 -9.02 8.01
C THR A 51 5.02 -8.68 8.40
N GLY A 52 4.60 -7.42 8.28
CA GLY A 52 3.26 -6.98 8.66
C GLY A 52 2.16 -7.66 7.84
N TYR A 53 2.28 -7.66 6.51
CA TYR A 53 1.31 -8.29 5.63
C TYR A 53 1.19 -9.79 5.85
N ASN A 54 2.32 -10.50 5.98
CA ASN A 54 2.30 -11.93 6.20
C ASN A 54 1.80 -12.30 7.59
N PHE A 55 2.08 -11.47 8.61
CA PHE A 55 1.50 -11.63 9.93
C PHE A 55 -0.03 -11.54 9.88
N VAL A 56 -0.58 -10.46 9.31
CA VAL A 56 -2.04 -10.29 9.18
C VAL A 56 -2.68 -11.43 8.37
N LYS A 57 -2.02 -11.86 7.29
CA LYS A 57 -2.55 -12.89 6.37
C LYS A 57 -2.52 -14.31 6.95
N TYR A 58 -1.46 -14.67 7.68
CA TYR A 58 -1.21 -16.07 8.04
C TYR A 58 -1.23 -16.36 9.55
N ALA A 59 -1.17 -15.35 10.44
CA ALA A 59 -1.27 -15.59 11.88
C ALA A 59 -2.59 -16.29 12.30
N PRO A 60 -3.77 -15.95 11.75
CA PRO A 60 -5.01 -16.67 12.08
C PRO A 60 -5.00 -18.13 11.59
N VAL A 61 -4.42 -18.38 10.43
CA VAL A 61 -4.35 -19.71 9.81
C VAL A 61 -3.38 -20.62 10.57
N ALA A 62 -2.26 -20.07 11.03
CA ALA A 62 -1.27 -20.80 11.82
C ALA A 62 -1.82 -21.22 13.20
N LYS A 63 -2.67 -20.40 13.83
CA LYS A 63 -3.30 -20.70 15.12
C LYS A 63 -4.29 -21.87 15.06
N LEU A 64 -4.94 -22.09 13.91
CA LEU A 64 -5.96 -23.14 13.74
C LEU A 64 -5.40 -24.48 13.23
N HIS A 65 -4.29 -24.47 12.50
CA HIS A 65 -3.77 -25.67 11.81
C HIS A 65 -2.32 -26.02 12.18
N HIS A 66 -1.95 -26.00 13.46
CA HIS A 66 -0.59 -26.32 13.91
C HIS A 66 -0.05 -27.70 13.43
N ARG A 67 -0.90 -28.64 13.01
CA ARG A 67 -0.49 -30.02 12.69
C ARG A 67 -0.42 -30.40 11.21
N SER A 68 -0.84 -29.56 10.25
CA SER A 68 -0.76 -29.92 8.82
C SER A 68 -0.65 -28.72 7.87
N LEU A 69 0.35 -27.86 8.08
CA LEU A 69 0.66 -26.82 7.09
C LEU A 69 1.10 -27.44 5.77
N THR A 70 0.54 -26.95 4.66
CA THR A 70 1.03 -27.30 3.32
C THR A 70 2.48 -26.84 3.15
N ASN A 71 3.28 -27.54 2.34
CA ASN A 71 4.69 -27.21 2.10
C ASN A 71 4.88 -25.75 1.63
N GLN A 72 3.90 -25.20 0.89
CA GLN A 72 3.93 -23.80 0.45
C GLN A 72 3.78 -22.81 1.61
N LEU A 73 2.91 -23.07 2.58
CA LEU A 73 2.76 -22.21 3.77
C LEU A 73 4.01 -22.26 4.64
N ARG A 74 4.64 -23.44 4.79
CA ARG A 74 5.92 -23.58 5.50
C ARG A 74 7.03 -22.74 4.86
N GLN A 75 7.14 -22.75 3.54
CA GLN A 75 8.09 -21.89 2.81
C GLN A 75 7.84 -20.40 3.07
N ILE A 76 6.57 -19.98 3.04
CA ILE A 76 6.20 -18.58 3.31
C ILE A 76 6.52 -18.19 4.77
N GLN A 77 6.35 -19.10 5.73
CA GLN A 77 6.73 -18.85 7.13
C GLN A 77 8.23 -18.66 7.30
N ILE A 78 9.05 -19.55 6.73
CA ILE A 78 10.52 -19.43 6.79
C ILE A 78 10.95 -18.11 6.15
N PHE A 79 10.42 -17.78 4.98
CA PHE A 79 10.69 -16.50 4.31
C PHE A 79 10.26 -15.30 5.18
N SER A 80 9.09 -15.36 5.79
CA SER A 80 8.58 -14.29 6.67
C SER A 80 9.47 -14.11 7.91
N PHE A 81 10.01 -15.20 8.46
CA PHE A 81 10.97 -15.16 9.56
C PHE A 81 12.29 -14.53 9.13
N CYS A 82 12.83 -14.89 7.96
CA CYS A 82 14.00 -14.24 7.39
C CYS A 82 13.77 -12.73 7.17
N CYS A 83 12.59 -12.34 6.66
CA CYS A 83 12.23 -10.93 6.53
C CYS A 83 12.10 -10.23 7.88
N PHE A 84 11.59 -10.90 8.92
CA PHE A 84 11.57 -10.35 10.27
C PHE A 84 12.99 -10.12 10.82
N LEU A 85 13.92 -11.03 10.61
CA LEU A 85 15.33 -10.80 10.96
C LEU A 85 15.92 -9.61 10.17
N GLY A 86 15.60 -9.52 8.87
CA GLY A 86 15.97 -8.37 8.04
C GLY A 86 15.39 -7.04 8.56
N LEU A 87 14.16 -7.05 9.07
CA LEU A 87 13.54 -5.90 9.74
C LEU A 87 14.33 -5.50 10.99
N CYS A 88 14.69 -6.46 11.84
CA CYS A 88 15.47 -6.19 13.04
C CYS A 88 16.86 -5.61 12.72
N VAL A 89 17.54 -6.14 11.70
CA VAL A 89 18.84 -5.61 11.25
C VAL A 89 18.69 -4.21 10.66
N SER A 90 17.72 -4.00 9.78
CA SER A 90 17.49 -2.70 9.14
C SER A 90 17.05 -1.61 10.12
N ALA A 91 16.45 -1.98 11.26
CA ALA A 91 16.07 -1.04 12.31
C ALA A 91 17.27 -0.26 12.88
N PHE A 92 18.47 -0.85 12.90
CA PHE A 92 19.68 -0.17 13.36
C PHE A 92 20.18 0.93 12.40
N PHE A 93 19.70 0.95 11.16
CA PHE A 93 20.09 1.93 10.14
C PHE A 93 19.07 3.07 9.97
N VAL A 94 18.06 3.12 10.84
CA VAL A 94 16.92 4.03 10.72
C VAL A 94 16.84 4.94 11.94
N ASN A 95 16.46 6.21 11.72
CA ASN A 95 16.35 7.21 12.78
C ASN A 95 15.30 6.81 13.83
N TYR A 96 15.55 7.10 15.11
CA TYR A 96 14.63 6.83 16.21
C TYR A 96 13.22 7.43 15.99
N LYS A 97 13.10 8.56 15.29
CA LYS A 97 11.80 9.16 14.92
C LYS A 97 11.00 8.26 14.01
N VAL A 98 11.66 7.65 13.02
CA VAL A 98 11.02 6.67 12.12
C VAL A 98 10.62 5.42 12.90
N LEU A 99 11.51 4.90 13.76
CA LEU A 99 11.20 3.75 14.62
C LEU A 99 9.98 4.01 15.51
N PHE A 100 9.89 5.20 16.13
CA PHE A 100 8.74 5.58 16.96
C PHE A 100 7.43 5.58 16.15
N VAL A 101 7.41 6.26 15.00
CA VAL A 101 6.23 6.30 14.12
C VAL A 101 5.85 4.90 13.63
N CYS A 102 6.82 4.10 13.19
CA CYS A 102 6.57 2.73 12.77
C CYS A 102 6.12 1.82 13.92
N GLY A 103 6.57 2.06 15.15
CA GLY A 103 6.08 1.37 16.34
C GLY A 103 4.60 1.65 16.58
N VAL A 104 4.17 2.91 16.48
CA VAL A 104 2.76 3.31 16.58
C VAL A 104 1.92 2.68 15.45
N LEU A 105 2.39 2.74 14.20
CA LEU A 105 1.70 2.13 13.07
C LEU A 105 1.66 0.59 13.18
N GLY A 106 2.72 -0.03 13.68
CA GLY A 106 2.78 -1.46 13.94
C GLY A 106 1.77 -1.87 15.00
N LEU A 107 1.66 -1.11 16.09
CA LEU A 107 0.64 -1.31 17.12
C LEU A 107 -0.77 -1.16 16.54
N LEU A 108 -1.02 -0.12 15.75
CA LEU A 108 -2.29 0.07 15.03
C LEU A 108 -2.63 -1.16 14.14
N THR A 109 -1.62 -1.71 13.46
CA THR A 109 -1.78 -2.90 12.61
C THR A 109 -2.12 -4.14 13.45
N LEU A 110 -1.51 -4.30 14.62
CA LEU A 110 -1.82 -5.39 15.55
C LEU A 110 -3.22 -5.27 16.15
N LEU A 111 -3.63 -4.07 16.59
CA LEU A 111 -4.99 -3.81 17.10
C LEU A 111 -6.05 -4.10 16.05
N TYR A 112 -5.74 -3.82 14.78
CA TYR A 112 -6.61 -4.16 13.66
C TYR A 112 -6.64 -5.68 13.37
N ALA A 113 -5.51 -6.38 13.49
CA ALA A 113 -5.38 -7.80 13.14
C ALA A 113 -5.90 -8.76 14.23
N ILE A 114 -5.84 -8.36 15.50
CA ILE A 114 -6.16 -9.20 16.66
C ILE A 114 -7.53 -8.79 17.25
N PRO A 115 -8.48 -9.72 17.44
CA PRO A 115 -9.73 -9.42 18.15
C PRO A 115 -9.47 -8.93 19.57
N ILE A 116 -10.07 -7.81 19.94
CA ILE A 116 -10.11 -7.34 21.33
C ILE A 116 -11.56 -7.50 21.81
N GLN A 117 -11.79 -8.31 22.84
CA GLN A 117 -13.08 -8.43 23.53
C GLN A 117 -14.29 -8.84 22.64
N ASN A 118 -14.17 -9.95 21.90
CA ASN A 118 -15.26 -10.56 21.09
C ASN A 118 -15.87 -9.68 19.98
N LYS A 119 -15.35 -8.48 19.76
CA LYS A 119 -15.64 -7.65 18.59
C LYS A 119 -14.32 -7.29 17.93
N ASN A 120 -14.09 -7.77 16.72
CA ASN A 120 -12.93 -7.31 15.98
C ASN A 120 -13.19 -5.89 15.46
N LEU A 121 -12.20 -4.99 15.45
CA LEU A 121 -12.22 -3.81 14.57
C LEU A 121 -12.37 -4.21 13.08
N ARG A 122 -12.06 -5.47 12.76
CA ARG A 122 -12.37 -6.17 11.50
C ARG A 122 -13.87 -6.21 11.14
N GLU A 123 -14.78 -6.08 12.11
CA GLU A 123 -16.23 -6.08 11.86
C GLU A 123 -16.71 -4.78 11.19
N THR A 124 -15.92 -3.70 11.26
CA THR A 124 -16.15 -2.47 10.49
C THR A 124 -15.26 -2.45 9.25
N SER A 125 -15.70 -3.11 8.18
CA SER A 125 -14.91 -3.25 6.94
C SER A 125 -14.53 -1.89 6.30
N VAL A 126 -15.32 -0.82 6.48
CA VAL A 126 -14.91 0.53 6.08
C VAL A 126 -13.62 0.96 6.79
N LEU A 127 -13.55 0.87 8.12
CA LEU A 127 -12.43 1.40 8.91
C LEU A 127 -11.10 0.75 8.51
N LYS A 128 -11.15 -0.54 8.15
CA LYS A 128 -9.99 -1.29 7.63
C LYS A 128 -9.32 -0.59 6.45
N VAL A 129 -10.09 -0.13 5.46
CA VAL A 129 -9.54 0.51 4.25
C VAL A 129 -8.87 1.84 4.59
N PHE A 130 -9.46 2.61 5.50
CA PHE A 130 -8.88 3.86 6.01
C PHE A 130 -7.58 3.63 6.78
N ILE A 131 -7.53 2.60 7.64
CA ILE A 131 -6.31 2.23 8.37
C ILE A 131 -5.19 1.84 7.41
N ILE A 132 -5.48 0.98 6.42
CA ILE A 132 -4.47 0.55 5.43
C ILE A 132 -3.94 1.74 4.64
N ALA A 133 -4.83 2.62 4.16
CA ALA A 133 -4.43 3.80 3.42
C ALA A 133 -3.60 4.77 4.28
N LEU A 134 -3.93 4.92 5.56
CA LEU A 134 -3.19 5.77 6.50
C LEU A 134 -1.78 5.21 6.72
N ILE A 135 -1.66 3.90 6.94
CA ILE A 135 -0.35 3.25 7.11
C ILE A 135 0.48 3.45 5.85
N TRP A 136 -0.06 3.16 4.66
CA TRP A 136 0.68 3.32 3.41
C TRP A 136 1.08 4.77 3.15
N ALA A 137 0.17 5.72 3.34
CA ALA A 137 0.46 7.13 3.14
C ALA A 137 1.56 7.59 4.10
N THR A 138 1.48 7.23 5.39
CA THR A 138 2.49 7.60 6.38
C THR A 138 3.84 6.96 6.08
N VAL A 139 3.86 5.66 5.78
CA VAL A 139 5.09 4.91 5.48
C VAL A 139 5.79 5.45 4.23
N SER A 140 5.02 5.71 3.17
CA SER A 140 5.59 6.13 1.88
C SER A 140 5.87 7.63 1.79
N PHE A 141 5.11 8.48 2.51
CA PHE A 141 5.26 9.92 2.40
C PHE A 141 6.04 10.52 3.57
N VAL A 142 5.73 10.15 4.82
CA VAL A 142 6.26 10.84 6.00
C VAL A 142 7.65 10.33 6.38
N LEU A 143 7.91 9.02 6.27
CA LEU A 143 9.17 8.44 6.74
C LEU A 143 10.44 9.00 6.07
N PRO A 144 10.47 9.28 4.75
CA PRO A 144 11.62 9.94 4.12
C PRO A 144 12.02 11.25 4.79
N PHE A 145 11.04 12.11 5.11
CA PHE A 145 11.30 13.39 5.79
C PHE A 145 11.81 13.20 7.22
N LEU A 146 11.35 12.16 7.92
CA LEU A 146 11.82 11.84 9.26
C LEU A 146 13.24 11.30 9.26
N GLN A 147 13.58 10.45 8.28
CA GLN A 147 14.92 9.89 8.14
C GLN A 147 15.97 10.98 7.92
N GLU A 148 15.72 11.94 7.02
CA GLU A 148 16.64 13.05 6.73
C GLU A 148 16.54 14.20 7.76
N ASN A 149 15.71 14.07 8.80
CA ASN A 149 15.35 15.17 9.72
C ASN A 149 14.85 16.45 9.01
N ALA A 150 14.37 16.32 7.76
CA ALA A 150 13.94 17.41 6.92
C ALA A 150 12.47 17.83 7.15
N LEU A 151 11.75 17.14 8.04
CA LEU A 151 10.32 17.37 8.29
C LEU A 151 10.01 18.82 8.67
N ALA A 152 10.72 19.40 9.65
CA ALA A 152 10.43 20.74 10.17
C ALA A 152 10.53 21.83 9.10
N ASN A 153 11.47 21.68 8.16
CA ASN A 153 11.74 22.67 7.12
C ASN A 153 10.76 22.56 5.93
N ASN A 154 10.14 21.39 5.75
CA ASN A 154 9.28 21.10 4.60
C ASN A 154 7.79 21.17 4.90
N ILE A 155 7.38 21.20 6.18
CA ILE A 155 5.96 21.32 6.54
C ILE A 155 5.44 22.69 6.10
N ASN A 156 4.60 22.66 5.07
CA ASN A 156 3.81 23.79 4.60
C ASN A 156 2.43 23.27 4.12
N SER A 157 1.59 24.17 3.61
CA SER A 157 0.26 23.80 3.07
C SER A 157 0.35 22.78 1.93
N MET A 158 1.36 22.91 1.06
CA MET A 158 1.58 21.99 -0.06
C MET A 158 2.00 20.59 0.41
N TRP A 159 2.76 20.48 1.50
CA TRP A 159 3.14 19.21 2.11
C TRP A 159 1.90 18.44 2.58
N TRP A 160 1.01 19.09 3.34
CA TRP A 160 -0.24 18.50 3.81
C TRP A 160 -1.17 18.11 2.66
N PHE A 161 -1.21 18.92 1.61
CA PHE A 161 -1.97 18.61 0.41
C PHE A 161 -1.45 17.33 -0.27
N ASN A 162 -0.15 17.22 -0.53
CA ASN A 162 0.45 16.04 -1.14
C ASN A 162 0.27 14.78 -0.28
N TYR A 163 0.36 14.90 1.05
CA TYR A 163 0.06 13.80 1.97
C TYR A 163 -1.40 13.33 1.87
N THR A 164 -2.34 14.29 1.87
CA THR A 164 -3.78 14.00 1.78
C THR A 164 -4.14 13.39 0.43
N GLU A 165 -3.54 13.90 -0.65
CA GLU A 165 -3.68 13.33 -1.99
C GLU A 165 -3.15 11.89 -2.06
N ARG A 166 -1.96 11.62 -1.50
CA ARG A 166 -1.40 10.27 -1.40
C ARG A 166 -2.36 9.33 -0.68
N PHE A 167 -2.89 9.77 0.46
CA PHE A 167 -3.86 9.02 1.25
C PHE A 167 -5.14 8.72 0.46
N ILE A 168 -5.75 9.72 -0.18
CA ILE A 168 -6.95 9.54 -1.01
C ILE A 168 -6.65 8.61 -2.18
N TRP A 169 -5.53 8.77 -2.86
CA TRP A 169 -5.16 7.91 -3.98
C TRP A 169 -5.00 6.44 -3.55
N ILE A 170 -4.40 6.18 -2.38
CA ILE A 170 -4.31 4.82 -1.83
C ILE A 170 -5.70 4.29 -1.43
N LEU A 171 -6.59 5.11 -0.86
CA LEU A 171 -7.98 4.70 -0.61
C LEU A 171 -8.67 4.23 -1.90
N LEU A 172 -8.48 4.95 -2.99
CA LEU A 172 -9.04 4.60 -4.30
C LEU A 172 -8.38 3.37 -4.91
N LEU A 173 -7.08 3.16 -4.68
CA LEU A 173 -6.34 1.95 -5.04
C LEU A 173 -6.93 0.69 -4.40
N MET A 174 -7.57 0.81 -3.24
CA MET A 174 -8.21 -0.31 -2.54
C MET A 174 -9.59 -0.68 -3.09
N ILE A 175 -10.23 0.18 -3.90
CA ILE A 175 -11.60 -0.06 -4.41
C ILE A 175 -11.70 -1.34 -5.28
N PRO A 176 -10.76 -1.64 -6.19
CA PRO A 176 -10.80 -2.91 -6.93
C PRO A 176 -10.72 -4.16 -6.04
N PHE A 177 -10.04 -4.07 -4.90
CA PHE A 177 -9.95 -5.15 -3.90
C PHE A 177 -11.29 -5.31 -3.18
N GLU A 178 -11.87 -4.22 -2.70
CA GLU A 178 -13.18 -4.24 -2.05
C GLU A 178 -14.26 -4.80 -3.00
N ILE A 179 -14.27 -4.41 -4.27
CA ILE A 179 -15.24 -4.93 -5.27
C ILE A 179 -15.09 -6.44 -5.48
N ARG A 180 -13.86 -6.97 -5.42
CA ARG A 180 -13.58 -8.41 -5.52
C ARG A 180 -14.07 -9.15 -4.27
N ASP A 181 -13.86 -8.57 -3.10
CA ASP A 181 -14.05 -9.23 -1.81
C ASP A 181 -15.52 -9.24 -1.34
N VAL A 182 -16.38 -8.40 -1.94
CA VAL A 182 -17.87 -8.38 -1.75
C VAL A 182 -18.54 -9.76 -1.84
N ARG A 183 -17.91 -10.75 -2.47
CA ARG A 183 -18.44 -12.13 -2.59
C ARG A 183 -18.29 -12.95 -1.32
N PHE A 184 -17.25 -12.65 -0.56
CA PHE A 184 -16.85 -13.36 0.64
C PHE A 184 -17.24 -12.59 1.90
N ASP A 185 -17.64 -11.33 1.73
CA ASP A 185 -18.18 -10.52 2.81
C ASP A 185 -19.58 -11.00 3.19
N GLU A 186 -19.78 -11.27 4.48
CA GLU A 186 -21.09 -11.55 5.04
C GLU A 186 -22.00 -10.32 4.90
N THR A 187 -23.30 -10.54 4.76
CA THR A 187 -24.29 -9.49 4.45
C THR A 187 -24.35 -8.36 5.47
N TYR A 188 -23.84 -8.56 6.70
CA TYR A 188 -23.80 -7.55 7.75
C TYR A 188 -22.50 -6.72 7.78
N LEU A 189 -21.45 -7.10 7.03
CA LEU A 189 -20.19 -6.35 7.02
C LEU A 189 -20.36 -5.06 6.21
N LYS A 190 -20.26 -3.92 6.90
CA LYS A 190 -20.29 -2.59 6.26
C LYS A 190 -18.93 -2.30 5.64
N THR A 191 -18.78 -2.62 4.34
CA THR A 191 -17.66 -2.21 3.46
C THR A 191 -18.02 -0.95 2.68
N LEU A 192 -17.05 -0.23 2.11
CA LEU A 192 -17.34 0.94 1.27
C LEU A 192 -18.24 0.58 0.09
N VAL A 193 -17.98 -0.58 -0.52
CA VAL A 193 -18.75 -1.07 -1.66
C VAL A 193 -20.15 -1.52 -1.24
N SER A 194 -20.32 -2.08 -0.06
CA SER A 194 -21.65 -2.46 0.46
C SER A 194 -22.54 -1.25 0.76
N ILE A 195 -21.96 -0.14 1.25
CA ILE A 195 -22.70 1.07 1.62
C ILE A 195 -23.16 1.83 0.37
N PHE A 196 -22.25 2.07 -0.58
CA PHE A 196 -22.55 2.86 -1.77
C PHE A 196 -23.08 2.02 -2.93
N GLY A 197 -22.73 0.74 -2.99
CA GLY A 197 -22.92 -0.10 -4.17
C GLY A 197 -21.82 0.10 -5.21
N ILE A 198 -21.56 -0.94 -6.01
CA ILE A 198 -20.52 -0.96 -7.05
C ILE A 198 -20.61 0.19 -8.06
N PRO A 199 -21.77 0.52 -8.67
CA PRO A 199 -21.80 1.59 -9.67
C PRO A 199 -21.50 2.96 -9.06
N LYS A 200 -22.05 3.26 -7.87
CA LYS A 200 -21.84 4.55 -7.20
C LYS A 200 -20.41 4.72 -6.71
N ILE A 201 -19.81 3.69 -6.09
CA ILE A 201 -18.43 3.80 -5.61
C ILE A 201 -17.43 3.98 -6.76
N LYS A 202 -17.67 3.34 -7.91
CA LYS A 202 -16.87 3.59 -9.13
C LYS A 202 -17.01 5.04 -9.59
N MET A 203 -18.24 5.54 -9.70
CA MET A 203 -18.49 6.92 -10.11
C MET A 203 -17.83 7.93 -9.16
N ILE A 204 -18.02 7.77 -7.84
CA ILE A 204 -17.39 8.61 -6.82
C ILE A 204 -15.86 8.57 -6.95
N SER A 205 -15.28 7.38 -7.11
CA SER A 205 -13.83 7.23 -7.25
C SER A 205 -13.29 7.99 -8.48
N VAL A 206 -13.99 7.90 -9.60
CA VAL A 206 -13.61 8.63 -10.83
C VAL A 206 -13.75 10.14 -10.65
N LEU A 207 -14.84 10.62 -10.04
CA LEU A 207 -15.01 12.05 -9.75
C LEU A 207 -13.90 12.59 -8.83
N VAL A 208 -13.52 11.83 -7.81
CA VAL A 208 -12.41 12.20 -6.91
C VAL A 208 -11.08 12.23 -7.67
N LEU A 209 -10.79 11.24 -8.53
CA LEU A 209 -9.56 11.26 -9.35
C LEU A 209 -9.51 12.45 -10.31
N ILE A 210 -10.65 12.82 -10.92
CA ILE A 210 -10.74 14.01 -11.76
C ILE A 210 -10.46 15.27 -10.93
N ALA A 211 -11.03 15.38 -9.73
CA ALA A 211 -10.78 16.52 -8.84
C ALA A 211 -9.30 16.62 -8.41
N LEU A 212 -8.63 15.49 -8.14
CA LEU A 212 -7.19 15.47 -7.86
C LEU A 212 -6.38 15.88 -9.10
N ALA A 213 -6.76 15.39 -10.29
CA ALA A 213 -6.11 15.72 -11.54
C ALA A 213 -6.19 17.21 -11.88
N THR A 214 -7.39 17.80 -11.74
CA THR A 214 -7.60 19.24 -11.99
C THR A 214 -6.81 20.08 -11.01
N HIS A 215 -6.81 19.73 -9.73
CA HIS A 215 -6.01 20.46 -8.75
C HIS A 215 -4.52 20.41 -9.09
N LYS A 216 -3.97 19.25 -9.45
CA LYS A 216 -2.57 19.13 -9.88
C LYS A 216 -2.26 20.00 -11.10
N TYR A 217 -3.19 20.06 -12.06
CA TYR A 217 -3.04 20.89 -13.24
C TYR A 217 -2.95 22.39 -12.90
N PHE A 218 -3.78 22.88 -11.99
CA PHE A 218 -3.79 24.29 -11.57
C PHE A 218 -2.69 24.68 -10.57
N GLY A 219 -2.07 23.72 -9.88
CA GLY A 219 -1.02 23.95 -8.86
C GLY A 219 0.35 24.42 -9.38
N ASN A 220 0.43 24.97 -10.60
CA ASN A 220 1.62 25.60 -11.20
C ASN A 220 2.89 24.74 -11.37
N SER A 221 2.82 23.42 -11.23
CA SER A 221 3.97 22.51 -11.41
C SER A 221 3.89 21.77 -12.75
N TYR A 222 3.89 22.50 -13.87
CA TYR A 222 3.74 21.93 -15.23
C TYR A 222 4.69 20.76 -15.52
N GLN A 223 5.89 20.79 -14.94
CA GLN A 223 6.96 19.82 -15.20
C GLN A 223 6.58 18.37 -14.85
N HIS A 224 5.59 18.12 -13.99
CA HIS A 224 5.25 16.76 -13.55
C HIS A 224 3.82 16.31 -13.87
N ASN A 225 3.01 17.16 -14.52
CA ASN A 225 1.59 16.93 -14.74
C ASN A 225 1.31 15.64 -15.54
N LEU A 226 2.16 15.31 -16.53
CA LEU A 226 2.00 14.10 -17.35
C LEU A 226 2.04 12.81 -16.52
N THR A 227 2.97 12.70 -15.57
CA THR A 227 3.09 11.51 -14.71
C THR A 227 1.81 11.30 -13.88
N TYR A 228 1.28 12.37 -13.27
CA TYR A 228 0.05 12.29 -12.48
C TYR A 228 -1.16 11.93 -13.34
N ILE A 229 -1.30 12.53 -14.53
CA ILE A 229 -2.39 12.22 -15.47
C ILE A 229 -2.36 10.74 -15.85
N ILE A 230 -1.20 10.20 -16.24
CA ILE A 230 -1.06 8.78 -16.62
C ILE A 230 -1.45 7.85 -15.46
N ILE A 231 -1.03 8.19 -14.24
CA ILE A 231 -1.31 7.37 -13.06
C ILE A 231 -2.76 7.43 -12.63
N TYR A 232 -3.40 8.60 -12.69
CA TYR A 232 -4.83 8.71 -12.37
C TYR A 232 -5.71 8.08 -13.45
N MET A 233 -5.33 8.19 -14.73
CA MET A 233 -6.02 7.52 -15.83
C MET A 233 -5.89 6.00 -15.75
N SER A 234 -4.70 5.48 -15.43
CA SER A 234 -4.52 4.03 -15.25
C SER A 234 -5.33 3.50 -14.06
N LEU A 235 -5.32 4.18 -12.91
CA LEU A 235 -6.16 3.82 -11.77
C LEU A 235 -7.66 3.88 -12.12
N THR A 236 -8.10 4.90 -12.85
CA THR A 236 -9.46 5.02 -13.37
C THR A 236 -9.83 3.80 -14.22
N GLY A 237 -8.95 3.41 -15.16
CA GLY A 237 -9.14 2.23 -15.99
C GLY A 237 -9.32 0.95 -15.16
N PHE A 238 -8.48 0.73 -14.14
CA PHE A 238 -8.59 -0.42 -13.25
C PHE A 238 -9.88 -0.42 -12.42
N ILE A 239 -10.29 0.73 -11.89
CA ILE A 239 -11.54 0.88 -11.13
C ILE A 239 -12.73 0.56 -12.03
N LEU A 240 -12.78 1.11 -13.24
CA LEU A 240 -13.87 0.84 -14.18
C LEU A 240 -13.89 -0.63 -14.63
N ALA A 241 -12.73 -1.23 -14.87
CA ALA A 241 -12.60 -2.64 -15.27
C ALA A 241 -12.86 -3.65 -14.14
N SER A 242 -12.81 -3.22 -12.87
CA SER A 242 -13.03 -4.10 -11.72
C SER A 242 -14.43 -4.73 -11.71
N LYS A 243 -14.54 -6.00 -11.37
CA LYS A 243 -15.80 -6.78 -11.36
C LYS A 243 -15.91 -7.58 -10.07
N LYS A 244 -17.08 -8.12 -9.72
CA LYS A 244 -17.22 -9.05 -8.59
C LYS A 244 -16.41 -10.33 -8.85
N VAL A 245 -16.61 -10.98 -10.01
CA VAL A 245 -15.67 -12.03 -10.49
C VAL A 245 -14.52 -11.34 -11.20
N GLN A 246 -13.30 -11.44 -10.68
CA GLN A 246 -12.12 -10.94 -11.37
C GLN A 246 -11.24 -12.11 -11.82
N LYS A 247 -10.44 -11.89 -12.87
CA LYS A 247 -9.39 -12.83 -13.23
C LYS A 247 -8.38 -12.93 -12.07
N PRO A 248 -7.75 -14.10 -11.87
CA PRO A 248 -6.66 -14.21 -10.90
C PRO A 248 -5.60 -13.13 -11.12
N TYR A 249 -5.08 -12.57 -10.03
CA TYR A 249 -4.04 -11.52 -10.03
C TYR A 249 -4.43 -10.15 -10.61
N PHE A 250 -5.71 -9.92 -10.98
CA PHE A 250 -6.14 -8.59 -11.43
C PHE A 250 -5.84 -7.52 -10.37
N ALA A 251 -6.42 -7.66 -9.17
CA ALA A 251 -6.15 -6.72 -8.09
C ALA A 251 -4.75 -6.92 -7.49
N SER A 252 -4.43 -8.15 -7.08
CA SER A 252 -3.20 -8.47 -6.32
C SER A 252 -1.89 -8.45 -7.12
N PHE A 253 -1.92 -8.05 -8.39
CA PHE A 253 -0.70 -7.82 -9.18
C PHE A 253 -0.86 -6.58 -10.03
N TRP A 254 -1.86 -6.51 -10.90
CA TRP A 254 -1.96 -5.37 -11.82
C TRP A 254 -2.33 -4.06 -11.13
N VAL A 255 -3.31 -4.08 -10.22
CA VAL A 255 -3.69 -2.87 -9.46
C VAL A 255 -2.59 -2.53 -8.46
N GLU A 256 -2.11 -3.51 -7.69
CA GLU A 256 -1.01 -3.34 -6.72
C GLU A 256 0.34 -2.90 -7.34
N ALA A 257 0.53 -3.10 -8.65
CA ALA A 257 1.73 -2.62 -9.36
C ALA A 257 1.69 -1.12 -9.70
N LEU A 258 0.56 -0.44 -9.55
CA LEU A 258 0.43 0.99 -9.89
C LEU A 258 1.46 1.88 -9.19
N PRO A 259 1.78 1.71 -7.90
CA PRO A 259 2.91 2.36 -7.25
C PRO A 259 4.26 2.22 -7.97
N ILE A 260 4.57 1.00 -8.43
CA ILE A 260 5.82 0.71 -9.16
C ILE A 260 5.78 1.42 -10.51
N PHE A 261 4.65 1.34 -11.20
CA PHE A 261 4.43 2.04 -12.46
C PHE A 261 4.55 3.57 -12.30
N TRP A 262 4.14 4.11 -11.15
CA TRP A 262 4.29 5.54 -10.84
C TRP A 262 5.75 5.97 -10.78
N VAL A 263 6.61 5.21 -10.11
CA VAL A 263 8.05 5.51 -10.08
C VAL A 263 8.64 5.42 -11.49
N ILE A 264 8.29 4.38 -12.24
CA ILE A 264 8.81 4.19 -13.61
C ILE A 264 8.44 5.38 -14.50
N THR A 265 7.16 5.78 -14.50
CA THR A 265 6.70 6.93 -15.28
C THR A 265 7.34 8.23 -14.82
N TRP A 266 7.60 8.41 -13.52
CA TRP A 266 8.35 9.56 -13.03
C TRP A 266 9.78 9.61 -13.61
N TYR A 267 10.52 8.50 -13.57
CA TYR A 267 11.86 8.44 -14.13
C TYR A 267 11.87 8.75 -15.64
N LEU A 268 10.94 8.17 -16.40
CA LEU A 268 10.88 8.35 -17.85
C LEU A 268 10.61 9.79 -18.28
N PHE A 269 9.73 10.51 -17.57
CA PHE A 269 9.26 11.83 -17.98
C PHE A 269 9.93 13.00 -17.27
N ASN A 270 10.49 12.80 -16.08
CA ASN A 270 10.97 13.92 -15.25
C ASN A 270 12.49 13.90 -15.00
N VAL A 271 13.11 12.72 -14.95
CA VAL A 271 14.55 12.60 -14.67
C VAL A 271 15.40 12.79 -15.94
N SER A 272 14.83 12.58 -17.12
CA SER A 272 15.44 12.85 -18.43
C SER A 272 15.53 14.34 -18.80
N SER A 273 15.07 15.24 -17.90
CA SER A 273 15.05 16.70 -18.11
C SER A 273 16.02 17.49 -17.23
N ILE A 274 16.97 16.79 -16.60
CA ILE A 274 18.12 17.34 -15.85
C ILE A 274 19.39 16.92 -16.58
#